data_AF-A0A6I2X542-F1
#
_entry.id   AF-A0A6I2X542-F1
#
_cell.length_a   1.000
_cell.length_b   1.000
_cell.length_c   1.000
_cell.angle_alpha   90.00
_cell.angle_beta   90.00
_cell.angle_gamma   90.00
#
_symmetry.space_group_name_H-M   'P 1'
#
loop_
_entity.id
_entity.type
_entity.pdbx_description
1 polymer ?
#
loop_
_entity_poly.entity_id
_entity_poly.type
_entity_poly.pdbx_seq_one_letter_code
_entity_poly.pdbx_strand_id
1 'polypeptide(L)'
;MKESSTSGALFPAWAMTRLWAICAGLQLLPYPNAQYLFSDVRLYNWWAGNIIDGHFPINDPMWQYPPIAALLFTLGYLISPQTIGFVSLALTADAAILAMLIRAGRRVTPIAVTPAWLWVATPLVMGPIALGRFDVFPTALAVAALLATRPQTTGAALAVGALLKVWPGLGLLAVKRSAFAKTFLMFILTGVAVTAALMAWWPDSFGFIIGQRSRGLQIESVGALPYMLWNVGPS
;
A
#
# COMPACT_ATOMS: atom_id res chain seq x y z
N MET A 1 30.44 18.46 12.84
CA MET A 1 29.36 18.82 13.80
C MET A 1 28.00 19.13 13.16
N LYS A 2 27.88 19.33 11.82
CA LYS A 2 26.60 19.59 11.13
C LYS A 2 25.76 18.33 10.80
N GLU A 3 26.37 17.14 10.79
CA GLU A 3 25.77 15.92 10.25
C GLU A 3 24.85 15.14 11.21
N SER A 4 24.99 15.31 12.53
CA SER A 4 24.06 14.69 13.49
C SER A 4 22.68 15.36 13.49
N SER A 5 22.62 16.63 13.06
CA SER A 5 21.41 17.45 13.03
C SER A 5 20.40 17.00 11.97
N THR A 6 20.85 16.56 10.79
CA THR A 6 19.97 16.19 9.67
C THR A 6 19.28 14.84 9.89
N SER A 7 19.94 13.87 10.53
CA SER A 7 19.28 12.61 10.91
C SER A 7 18.36 12.77 12.12
N GLY A 8 18.69 13.68 13.04
CA GLY A 8 17.88 13.97 14.24
C GLY A 8 16.53 14.61 13.90
N ALA A 9 16.45 15.38 12.81
CA ALA A 9 15.22 16.06 12.40
C ALA A 9 14.22 15.16 11.62
N LEU A 10 14.62 13.96 11.17
CA LEU A 10 13.76 13.09 10.36
C LEU A 10 12.48 12.66 11.08
N PHE A 11 12.58 12.21 12.33
CA PHE A 11 11.41 11.77 13.08
C PHE A 11 10.46 12.92 13.44
N PRO A 12 10.94 14.07 13.97
CA PRO A 12 10.07 15.24 14.16
C PRO A 12 9.40 15.72 12.87
N ALA A 13 10.13 15.78 11.76
CA ALA A 13 9.58 16.19 10.47
C ALA A 13 8.53 15.17 9.95
N TRP A 14 8.82 13.88 10.06
CA TRP A 14 7.87 12.81 9.76
C TRP A 14 6.59 12.94 10.58
N ALA A 15 6.72 13.07 11.90
CA ALA A 15 5.59 13.19 12.81
C ALA A 15 4.73 14.41 12.47
N MET A 16 5.36 15.53 12.13
CA MET A 16 4.64 16.74 11.74
C MET A 16 3.89 16.59 10.42
N THR A 17 4.48 15.98 9.38
CA THR A 17 3.75 15.76 8.11
C THR A 17 2.63 14.74 8.27
N ARG A 18 2.78 13.73 9.13
CA ARG A 18 1.72 12.73 9.40
C ARG A 18 0.61 13.33 10.26
N LEU A 19 0.95 14.13 11.26
CA LEU A 19 -0.05 14.82 12.08
C LEU A 19 -0.90 15.76 11.24
N TRP A 20 -0.28 16.55 10.36
CA TRP A 20 -1.00 17.38 9.39
C TRP A 20 -1.96 16.54 8.52
N ALA A 21 -1.48 15.42 7.97
CA ALA A 21 -2.29 14.54 7.13
C ALA A 21 -3.46 13.90 7.90
N ILE A 22 -3.23 13.45 9.13
CA ILE A 22 -4.28 12.90 10.01
C ILE A 22 -5.31 13.98 10.33
N CYS A 23 -4.89 15.16 10.76
CA CYS A 23 -5.81 16.24 11.11
C CYS A 23 -6.63 16.70 9.89
N ALA A 24 -6.04 16.76 8.70
CA ALA A 24 -6.78 17.04 7.47
C ALA A 24 -7.78 15.92 7.12
N GLY A 25 -7.36 14.65 7.21
CA GLY A 25 -8.23 13.50 6.92
C GLY A 25 -9.38 13.31 7.94
N LEU A 26 -9.13 13.68 9.20
CA LEU A 26 -10.15 13.75 10.26
C LEU A 26 -10.96 15.05 10.22
N GLN A 27 -10.72 15.93 9.25
CA GLN A 27 -11.42 17.20 9.06
C GLN A 27 -11.27 18.18 10.25
N LEU A 28 -10.19 18.03 11.03
CA LEU A 28 -9.79 18.96 12.08
C LEU A 28 -9.04 20.18 11.52
N LEU A 29 -8.52 20.06 10.29
CA LEU A 29 -7.91 21.15 9.54
C LEU A 29 -8.62 21.32 8.19
N PRO A 30 -8.79 22.57 7.70
CA PRO A 30 -9.38 22.81 6.40
C PRO A 30 -8.47 22.23 5.31
N TYR A 31 -9.05 21.41 4.45
CA TYR A 31 -8.38 20.89 3.26
C TYR A 31 -9.42 20.73 2.13
N PRO A 32 -9.09 21.07 0.88
CA PRO A 32 -10.02 20.91 -0.23
C PRO A 32 -10.54 19.47 -0.31
N ASN A 33 -11.86 19.30 -0.36
CA ASN A 33 -12.49 17.99 -0.50
C ASN A 33 -12.16 16.99 0.64
N ALA A 34 -11.91 17.49 1.86
CA ALA A 34 -11.49 16.69 3.02
C ALA A 34 -12.41 15.49 3.32
N GLN A 35 -13.71 15.59 3.05
CA GLN A 35 -14.70 14.54 3.27
C GLN A 35 -14.41 13.22 2.49
N TYR A 36 -13.65 13.31 1.41
CA TYR A 36 -13.29 12.17 0.56
C TYR A 36 -11.91 11.57 0.89
N LEU A 37 -11.09 12.21 1.73
CA LEU A 37 -9.72 11.73 2.02
C LEU A 37 -9.70 10.32 2.61
N PHE A 38 -10.64 10.02 3.52
CA PHE A 38 -10.77 8.73 4.20
C PHE A 38 -12.05 7.96 3.80
N SER A 39 -12.64 8.24 2.62
CA SER A 39 -13.81 7.51 2.13
C SER A 39 -13.54 6.01 1.96
N ASP A 40 -12.40 5.65 1.35
CA ASP A 40 -12.01 4.26 1.19
C ASP A 40 -11.81 3.56 2.53
N VAL A 41 -11.29 4.26 3.54
CA VAL A 41 -11.09 3.66 4.87
C VAL A 41 -12.44 3.24 5.48
N ARG A 42 -13.50 4.03 5.27
CA ARG A 42 -14.86 3.64 5.69
C ARG A 42 -15.35 2.39 4.94
N LEU A 43 -15.05 2.30 3.65
CA LEU A 43 -15.38 1.12 2.83
C LEU A 43 -14.61 -0.12 3.30
N TYR A 44 -13.31 0.01 3.58
CA TYR A 44 -12.48 -1.06 4.14
C TYR A 44 -13.03 -1.55 5.48
N ASN A 45 -13.43 -0.63 6.36
CA ASN A 45 -14.05 -0.97 7.63
C ASN A 45 -15.40 -1.70 7.45
N TRP A 46 -16.21 -1.28 6.48
CA TRP A 46 -17.48 -1.94 6.18
C TRP A 46 -17.27 -3.37 5.66
N TRP A 47 -16.35 -3.58 4.71
CA TRP A 47 -15.97 -4.93 4.27
C TRP A 47 -15.45 -5.78 5.42
N ALA A 48 -14.59 -5.22 6.27
CA ALA A 48 -14.03 -5.93 7.41
C ALA A 48 -15.10 -6.42 8.39
N GLY A 49 -16.09 -5.59 8.71
CA GLY A 49 -17.22 -5.99 9.55
C GLY A 49 -17.98 -7.17 8.95
N ASN A 50 -18.34 -7.09 7.67
CA ASN A 50 -19.02 -8.18 6.98
C ASN A 50 -18.20 -9.48 6.99
N ILE A 51 -16.89 -9.40 6.75
CA ILE A 51 -15.99 -10.55 6.73
C ILE A 51 -15.88 -11.21 8.10
N ILE A 52 -15.85 -10.42 9.19
CA ILE A 52 -15.88 -10.94 10.56
C ILE A 52 -17.17 -11.71 10.82
N ASP A 53 -18.28 -11.26 10.25
CA ASP A 53 -19.58 -11.94 10.31
C ASP A 53 -19.72 -13.10 9.30
N GLY A 54 -18.64 -13.48 8.60
CA GLY A 54 -18.62 -14.58 7.62
C GLY A 54 -19.17 -14.21 6.23
N HIS A 55 -19.46 -12.94 5.97
CA HIS A 55 -19.98 -12.44 4.71
C HIS A 55 -18.88 -11.81 3.87
N PHE A 56 -18.42 -12.56 2.87
CA PHE A 56 -17.39 -12.11 1.96
C PHE A 56 -17.95 -11.25 0.81
N PRO A 57 -17.27 -10.16 0.39
CA PRO A 57 -17.76 -9.22 -0.62
C PRO A 57 -17.62 -9.72 -2.07
N ILE A 58 -18.04 -10.96 -2.34
CA ILE A 58 -17.87 -11.64 -3.64
C ILE A 58 -18.66 -10.94 -4.76
N ASN A 59 -19.83 -10.38 -4.43
CA ASN A 59 -20.74 -9.72 -5.37
C ASN A 59 -20.66 -8.19 -5.33
N ASP A 60 -19.73 -7.62 -4.56
CA ASP A 60 -19.55 -6.18 -4.50
C ASP A 60 -18.67 -5.71 -5.67
N PRO A 61 -19.17 -4.88 -6.61
CA PRO A 61 -18.38 -4.40 -7.75
C PRO A 61 -17.19 -3.52 -7.33
N MET A 62 -17.19 -2.99 -6.11
CA MET A 62 -16.07 -2.23 -5.55
C MET A 62 -14.97 -3.15 -4.99
N TRP A 63 -15.25 -4.43 -4.74
CA TRP A 63 -14.25 -5.40 -4.29
C TRP A 63 -13.33 -5.82 -5.43
N GLN A 64 -12.16 -5.21 -5.45
CA GLN A 64 -11.19 -5.30 -6.55
C GLN A 64 -9.79 -5.67 -6.09
N TYR A 65 -9.63 -5.86 -4.79
CA TYR A 65 -8.38 -6.22 -4.17
C TYR A 65 -8.24 -7.73 -4.12
N PRO A 66 -7.02 -8.26 -4.26
CA PRO A 66 -6.84 -9.67 -4.00
C PRO A 66 -7.14 -9.98 -2.52
N PRO A 67 -7.45 -11.25 -2.19
CA PRO A 67 -8.07 -11.62 -0.91
C PRO A 67 -7.20 -11.33 0.32
N ILE A 68 -5.88 -11.26 0.16
CA ILE A 68 -4.99 -10.91 1.24
C ILE A 68 -5.23 -9.49 1.78
N ALA A 69 -5.80 -8.57 0.99
CA ALA A 69 -6.18 -7.24 1.47
C ALA A 69 -7.28 -7.32 2.54
N ALA A 70 -8.15 -8.34 2.47
CA ALA A 70 -9.16 -8.61 3.50
C ALA A 70 -8.53 -8.72 4.88
N LEU A 71 -7.38 -9.43 4.99
CA LEU A 71 -6.68 -9.62 6.26
C LEU A 71 -6.25 -8.29 6.89
N LEU A 72 -5.78 -7.34 6.09
CA LEU A 72 -5.38 -6.01 6.57
C LEU A 72 -6.59 -5.18 6.98
N PHE A 73 -7.69 -5.27 6.23
CA PHE A 73 -8.92 -4.58 6.59
C PHE A 73 -9.51 -5.12 7.89
N THR A 74 -9.60 -6.45 8.04
CA THR A 74 -10.05 -7.10 9.28
C THR A 74 -9.11 -6.81 10.44
N LEU A 75 -7.79 -6.81 10.23
CA LEU A 75 -6.83 -6.44 11.29
C LEU A 75 -7.05 -4.99 11.75
N GLY A 76 -7.24 -4.06 10.81
CA GLY A 76 -7.59 -2.68 11.12
C GLY A 76 -8.86 -2.60 11.98
N TYR A 77 -9.93 -3.28 11.55
CA TYR A 77 -11.20 -3.31 12.28
C TYR A 77 -11.05 -3.87 13.71
N LEU A 78 -10.28 -4.94 13.88
CA LEU A 78 -10.05 -5.57 15.19
C LEU A 78 -9.21 -4.70 16.14
N ILE A 79 -8.30 -3.86 15.60
CA ILE A 79 -7.58 -2.86 16.41
C ILE A 79 -8.55 -1.80 16.92
N SER A 80 -9.34 -1.23 16.02
CA SER A 80 -10.42 -0.31 16.34
C SER A 80 -11.34 -0.20 15.13
N PRO A 81 -12.66 -0.30 15.32
CA PRO A 81 -13.61 -0.01 14.27
C PRO A 81 -13.47 1.43 13.75
N GLN A 82 -14.08 1.68 12.59
CA GLN A 82 -14.04 2.93 11.84
C GLN A 82 -12.62 3.29 11.38
N THR A 83 -12.35 4.58 11.19
CA THR A 83 -11.12 5.09 10.59
C THR A 83 -9.87 4.76 11.42
N ILE A 84 -10.01 4.71 12.75
CA ILE A 84 -8.88 4.71 13.68
C ILE A 84 -7.99 3.48 13.45
N GLY A 85 -8.56 2.28 13.45
CA GLY A 85 -7.76 1.06 13.42
C GLY A 85 -6.96 0.89 12.12
N PHE A 86 -7.58 1.18 10.97
CA PHE A 86 -6.87 1.15 9.69
C PHE A 86 -5.79 2.24 9.61
N VAL A 87 -6.08 3.47 10.02
CA VAL A 87 -5.10 4.57 9.98
C VAL A 87 -3.93 4.29 10.93
N SER A 88 -4.17 3.71 12.10
CA SER A 88 -3.10 3.26 13.01
C SER A 88 -2.20 2.20 12.38
N LEU A 89 -2.80 1.23 11.66
CA LEU A 89 -2.04 0.20 10.94
C LEU A 89 -1.23 0.82 9.78
N ALA A 90 -1.84 1.73 9.03
CA ALA A 90 -1.18 2.47 7.94
C ALA A 90 0.00 3.32 8.45
N LEU A 91 -0.18 4.03 9.57
CA LEU A 91 0.88 4.79 10.23
C LEU A 91 2.02 3.90 10.71
N THR A 92 1.71 2.71 11.20
CA THR A 92 2.73 1.73 11.61
C THR A 92 3.56 1.26 10.42
N ALA A 93 2.91 0.94 9.30
CA ALA A 93 3.61 0.59 8.06
C ALA A 93 4.45 1.74 7.50
N ASP A 94 3.90 2.96 7.52
CA ASP A 94 4.58 4.19 7.10
C ASP A 94 5.82 4.51 7.98
N ALA A 95 5.71 4.33 9.30
CA ALA A 95 6.83 4.47 10.23
C ALA A 95 7.89 3.37 10.02
N ALA A 96 7.46 2.12 9.74
CA ALA A 96 8.37 1.02 9.43
C ALA A 96 9.16 1.30 8.14
N ILE A 97 8.53 1.87 7.11
CA ILE A 97 9.23 2.31 5.88
C ILE A 97 10.29 3.34 6.23
N LEU A 98 9.95 4.39 6.99
CA LEU A 98 10.91 5.40 7.42
C LEU A 98 12.09 4.76 8.15
N ALA A 99 11.83 3.88 9.12
CA ALA A 99 12.86 3.21 9.90
C ALA A 99 13.79 2.36 9.02
N MET A 100 13.22 1.65 8.04
CA MET A 100 14.00 0.87 7.07
C MET A 100 14.90 1.75 6.21
N LEU A 101 14.39 2.88 5.71
CA LEU A 101 15.15 3.84 4.89
C LEU A 101 16.26 4.52 5.69
N ILE A 102 15.98 4.94 6.93
CA ILE A 102 16.99 5.51 7.84
C ILE A 102 18.10 4.48 8.10
N ARG A 103 17.73 3.24 8.43
CA ARG A 103 18.68 2.16 8.69
C ARG A 103 19.54 1.85 7.47
N ALA A 104 18.94 1.85 6.28
CA ALA A 104 19.66 1.64 5.03
C ALA A 104 20.65 2.78 4.74
N GLY A 105 20.22 4.03 4.86
CA GLY A 105 21.07 5.20 4.65
C GLY A 105 22.30 5.22 5.59
N ARG A 106 22.09 4.95 6.89
CA ARG A 106 23.17 4.90 7.89
C ARG A 106 24.25 3.85 7.60
N ARG A 107 23.94 2.79 6.84
CA ARG A 107 24.91 1.73 6.49
C ARG A 107 25.81 2.09 5.31
N VAL A 108 25.48 3.13 4.55
CA VAL A 108 26.24 3.55 3.37
C VAL A 108 27.09 4.78 3.72
N THR A 109 26.46 5.92 4.00
CA THR A 109 27.08 7.17 4.48
C THR A 109 26.04 8.07 5.18
N PRO A 110 26.42 9.04 6.04
CA PRO A 110 25.47 9.98 6.66
C PRO A 110 24.67 10.84 5.65
N ILE A 111 25.24 11.13 4.47
CA ILE A 111 24.58 11.83 3.35
C ILE A 111 23.50 10.94 2.69
N ALA A 112 23.52 9.62 2.91
CA ALA A 112 22.62 8.67 2.27
C ALA A 112 21.22 8.56 2.89
N VAL A 113 20.79 9.49 3.75
CA VAL A 113 19.40 9.54 4.28
C VAL A 113 18.42 10.26 3.35
N THR A 114 18.83 10.68 2.16
CA THR A 114 17.97 11.31 1.13
C THR A 114 16.67 10.52 0.86
N PRO A 115 16.67 9.17 0.70
CA PRO A 115 15.44 8.42 0.52
C PRO A 115 14.46 8.57 1.69
N ALA A 116 14.96 8.68 2.93
CA ALA A 116 14.11 8.92 4.09
C ALA A 116 13.48 10.32 4.06
N TRP A 117 14.22 11.34 3.65
CA TRP A 117 13.66 12.69 3.48
C TRP A 117 12.61 12.77 2.37
N LEU A 118 12.81 12.06 1.26
CA LEU A 118 11.79 11.94 0.20
C LEU A 118 10.52 11.27 0.74
N TRP A 119 10.66 10.23 1.56
CA TRP A 119 9.53 9.60 2.25
C TRP A 119 8.83 10.54 3.24
N VAL A 120 9.60 11.37 3.98
CA VAL A 120 9.03 12.39 4.87
C VAL A 120 8.18 13.40 4.11
N ALA A 121 8.65 13.84 2.95
CA ALA A 121 7.97 14.82 2.10
C ALA A 121 6.77 14.26 1.29
N THR A 122 6.60 12.94 1.23
CA THR A 122 5.59 12.29 0.38
C THR A 122 4.15 12.82 0.59
N PRO A 123 3.66 13.01 1.83
CA PRO A 123 2.31 13.57 2.05
C PRO A 123 2.15 15.01 1.55
N LEU A 124 3.23 15.79 1.43
CA LEU A 124 3.16 17.16 0.91
C LEU A 124 2.90 17.20 -0.60
N VAL A 125 3.34 16.15 -1.32
CA VAL A 125 3.15 16.01 -2.76
C VAL A 125 1.84 15.30 -3.07
N MET A 126 1.55 14.20 -2.38
CA MET A 126 0.35 13.39 -2.60
C MET A 126 -0.90 13.96 -1.92
N GLY A 127 -0.72 14.84 -0.94
CA GLY A 127 -1.76 15.27 -0.03
C GLY A 127 -2.00 14.29 1.13
N PRO A 128 -2.92 14.63 2.04
CA PRO A 128 -3.26 13.82 3.22
C PRO A 128 -3.79 12.42 2.89
N ILE A 129 -4.25 12.22 1.65
CA ILE A 129 -4.83 10.96 1.17
C ILE A 129 -3.87 9.78 1.31
N ALA A 130 -2.55 10.02 1.41
CA ALA A 130 -1.55 8.99 1.60
C ALA A 130 -1.86 8.03 2.77
N LEU A 131 -2.47 8.54 3.86
CA LEU A 131 -2.89 7.71 5.01
C LEU A 131 -4.27 7.08 4.85
N GLY A 132 -5.06 7.56 3.89
CA GLY A 132 -6.37 7.03 3.53
C GLY A 132 -6.33 5.98 2.42
N ARG A 133 -5.14 5.58 1.98
CA ARG A 133 -4.92 4.59 0.92
C ARG A 133 -4.26 3.34 1.47
N PHE A 134 -4.67 2.23 0.92
CA PHE A 134 -4.07 0.92 1.16
C PHE A 134 -2.62 0.77 0.64
N ASP A 135 -2.17 1.66 -0.25
CA ASP A 135 -0.89 1.58 -0.95
C ASP A 135 0.37 1.58 -0.06
N VAL A 136 0.28 2.04 1.19
CA VAL A 136 1.42 2.02 2.12
C VAL A 136 1.90 0.60 2.43
N PHE A 137 1.00 -0.40 2.48
CA PHE A 137 1.34 -1.78 2.80
C PHE A 137 2.14 -2.50 1.70
N PRO A 138 1.71 -2.51 0.41
CA PRO A 138 2.55 -3.04 -0.67
C PRO A 138 3.84 -2.24 -0.81
N THR A 139 3.84 -0.93 -0.52
CA THR A 139 5.07 -0.11 -0.51
C THR A 139 6.05 -0.59 0.57
N ALA A 140 5.57 -0.89 1.77
CA ALA A 140 6.41 -1.42 2.85
C ALA A 140 7.10 -2.73 2.46
N LEU A 141 6.37 -3.62 1.79
CA LEU A 141 6.92 -4.89 1.29
C LEU A 141 7.91 -4.69 0.14
N ALA A 142 7.65 -3.75 -0.77
CA ALA A 142 8.60 -3.41 -1.83
C ALA A 142 9.92 -2.84 -1.26
N VAL A 143 9.84 -1.93 -0.28
CA VAL A 143 11.02 -1.38 0.41
C VAL A 143 11.75 -2.48 1.19
N ALA A 144 11.02 -3.35 1.89
CA ALA A 144 11.61 -4.49 2.60
C ALA A 144 12.33 -5.44 1.64
N ALA A 145 11.74 -5.73 0.47
CA ALA A 145 12.33 -6.58 -0.56
C ALA A 145 13.61 -5.98 -1.15
N LEU A 146 13.61 -4.67 -1.41
CA LEU A 146 14.78 -3.93 -1.93
C LEU A 146 15.95 -3.94 -0.94
N LEU A 147 15.64 -3.84 0.36
CA LEU A 147 16.64 -3.76 1.42
C LEU A 147 17.02 -5.13 2.01
N ALA A 148 16.35 -6.20 1.56
CA ALA A 148 16.66 -7.56 1.99
C ALA A 148 18.02 -8.01 1.45
N THR A 149 18.81 -8.65 2.30
CA THR A 149 20.13 -9.19 1.95
C THR A 149 20.07 -10.62 1.43
N ARG A 150 18.97 -11.33 1.68
CA ARG A 150 18.75 -12.73 1.29
C ARG A 150 17.78 -12.78 0.10
N PRO A 151 18.14 -13.45 -1.01
CA PRO A 151 17.26 -13.63 -2.17
C PRO A 151 15.87 -14.17 -1.80
N GLN A 152 15.82 -15.10 -0.84
CA GLN A 152 14.58 -15.70 -0.35
C GLN A 152 13.64 -14.68 0.28
N THR A 153 14.18 -13.78 1.12
CA THR A 153 13.40 -12.73 1.77
C THR A 153 12.90 -11.71 0.76
N THR A 154 13.72 -11.36 -0.24
CA THR A 154 13.27 -10.55 -1.38
C THR A 154 12.10 -11.23 -2.09
N GLY A 155 12.23 -12.51 -2.45
CA GLY A 155 11.19 -13.26 -3.15
C GLY A 155 9.87 -13.31 -2.39
N ALA A 156 9.92 -13.66 -1.11
CA ALA A 156 8.74 -13.73 -0.25
C ALA A 156 8.06 -12.36 -0.09
N ALA A 157 8.82 -11.30 0.16
CA ALA A 157 8.28 -9.95 0.31
C ALA A 157 7.64 -9.44 -0.99
N LEU A 158 8.28 -9.67 -2.15
CA LEU A 158 7.70 -9.33 -3.46
C LEU A 158 6.42 -10.12 -3.73
N ALA A 159 6.34 -11.40 -3.33
CA ALA A 159 5.14 -12.23 -3.52
C ALA A 159 3.96 -11.75 -2.68
N VAL A 160 4.17 -11.53 -1.38
CA VAL A 160 3.13 -10.97 -0.51
C VAL A 160 2.73 -9.58 -0.99
N GLY A 161 3.69 -8.76 -1.41
CA GLY A 161 3.43 -7.45 -1.99
C GLY A 161 2.58 -7.51 -3.25
N ALA A 162 2.92 -8.40 -4.19
CA ALA A 162 2.19 -8.65 -5.43
C ALA A 162 0.76 -9.15 -5.18
N LEU A 163 0.57 -9.96 -4.14
CA LEU A 163 -0.73 -10.42 -3.70
C LEU A 163 -1.53 -9.28 -3.05
N LEU A 164 -0.93 -8.28 -2.41
CA LEU A 164 -1.69 -7.12 -1.93
C LEU A 164 -2.07 -6.17 -3.08
N LYS A 165 -1.12 -5.92 -3.98
CA LYS A 165 -1.27 -5.09 -5.16
C LYS A 165 -0.26 -5.54 -6.19
N VAL A 166 -0.57 -5.60 -7.48
CA VAL A 166 0.30 -6.29 -8.46
C VAL A 166 1.71 -5.68 -8.60
N TRP A 167 1.85 -4.37 -8.41
CA TRP A 167 3.06 -3.64 -8.79
C TRP A 167 4.37 -4.02 -8.07
N PRO A 168 4.42 -4.43 -6.79
CA PRO A 168 5.66 -4.89 -6.16
C PRO A 168 6.26 -6.10 -6.87
N GLY A 169 5.45 -6.93 -7.55
CA GLY A 169 5.96 -8.05 -8.35
C GLY A 169 6.94 -7.62 -9.45
N LEU A 170 6.83 -6.39 -9.95
CA LEU A 170 7.77 -5.81 -10.93
C LEU A 170 9.19 -5.68 -10.36
N GLY A 171 9.36 -5.71 -9.03
CA GLY A 171 10.66 -5.73 -8.39
C GLY A 171 11.52 -6.94 -8.76
N LEU A 172 10.94 -8.03 -9.28
CA LEU A 172 11.68 -9.16 -9.83
C LEU A 172 12.60 -8.75 -11.00
N LEU A 173 12.23 -7.70 -11.76
CA LEU A 173 13.05 -7.18 -12.86
C LEU A 173 14.35 -6.52 -12.39
N ALA A 174 14.39 -6.06 -11.14
CA ALA A 174 15.58 -5.43 -10.54
C ALA A 174 16.51 -6.45 -9.87
N VAL A 175 16.14 -7.74 -9.82
CA VAL A 175 16.91 -8.78 -9.14
C VAL A 175 18.12 -9.18 -9.98
N LYS A 176 19.31 -9.18 -9.36
CA LYS A 176 20.56 -9.61 -10.00
C LYS A 176 20.44 -11.06 -10.51
N ARG A 177 20.99 -11.34 -11.70
CA ARG A 177 20.96 -12.69 -12.33
C ARG A 177 21.43 -13.80 -11.39
N SER A 178 22.47 -13.56 -10.58
CA SER A 178 23.00 -14.54 -9.62
C SER A 178 22.05 -14.89 -8.46
N ALA A 179 21.12 -14.01 -8.13
CA ALA A 179 20.12 -14.20 -7.07
C ALA A 179 18.75 -14.64 -7.62
N PHE A 180 18.49 -14.42 -8.91
CA PHE A 180 17.17 -14.52 -9.52
C PHE A 180 16.50 -15.88 -9.28
N ALA A 181 17.19 -17.00 -9.50
CA ALA A 181 16.60 -18.33 -9.34
C ALA A 181 16.04 -18.57 -7.92
N LYS A 182 16.80 -18.19 -6.87
CA LYS A 182 16.37 -18.34 -5.48
C LYS A 182 15.25 -17.36 -5.12
N THR A 183 15.34 -16.11 -5.58
CA THR A 183 14.30 -15.11 -5.39
C THR A 183 12.99 -15.54 -6.04
N PHE A 184 13.05 -15.97 -7.30
CA PHE A 184 11.89 -16.40 -8.07
C PHE A 184 11.25 -17.66 -7.48
N LEU A 185 12.06 -18.65 -7.09
CA LEU A 185 11.54 -19.84 -6.41
C LEU A 185 10.78 -19.48 -5.14
N MET A 186 11.34 -18.61 -4.28
CA MET A 186 10.64 -18.18 -3.07
C MET A 186 9.43 -17.30 -3.36
N PHE A 187 9.47 -16.49 -4.42
CA PHE A 187 8.31 -15.73 -4.86
C PHE A 187 7.15 -16.67 -5.20
N ILE A 188 7.40 -17.72 -5.97
CA ILE A 188 6.39 -18.72 -6.33
C ILE A 188 5.92 -19.50 -5.11
N LEU A 189 6.83 -20.02 -4.29
CA LEU A 189 6.46 -20.80 -3.11
C LEU A 189 5.63 -19.99 -2.12
N THR A 190 6.03 -18.75 -1.84
CA THR A 190 5.25 -17.85 -0.98
C THR A 190 3.90 -17.50 -1.61
N GLY A 191 3.88 -17.20 -2.92
CA GLY A 191 2.65 -16.93 -3.65
C GLY A 191 1.65 -18.08 -3.53
N VAL A 192 2.08 -19.30 -3.87
CA VAL A 192 1.26 -20.52 -3.79
C VAL A 192 0.80 -20.79 -2.36
N ALA A 193 1.69 -20.72 -1.37
CA ALA A 193 1.35 -20.99 0.02
C ALA A 193 0.31 -20.00 0.56
N VAL A 194 0.50 -18.70 0.31
CA VAL A 194 -0.46 -17.66 0.76
C VAL A 194 -1.78 -17.82 0.02
N THR A 195 -1.76 -18.05 -1.29
CA THR A 195 -2.98 -18.30 -2.07
C THR A 195 -3.73 -19.53 -1.57
N ALA A 196 -3.04 -20.65 -1.30
CA ALA A 196 -3.66 -21.86 -0.79
C ALA A 196 -4.30 -21.63 0.59
N ALA A 197 -3.61 -20.92 1.49
CA ALA A 197 -4.16 -20.55 2.80
C ALA A 197 -5.41 -19.66 2.66
N LEU A 198 -5.42 -18.73 1.71
CA LEU A 198 -6.57 -17.89 1.43
C LEU A 198 -7.75 -18.67 0.89
N MET A 199 -7.52 -19.62 -0.02
CA MET A 199 -8.59 -20.48 -0.54
C MET A 199 -9.20 -21.37 0.54
N ALA A 200 -8.39 -21.81 1.52
CA ALA A 200 -8.88 -22.58 2.65
C ALA A 200 -9.77 -21.72 3.59
N TRP A 201 -9.45 -20.44 3.75
CA TRP A 201 -10.23 -19.51 4.58
C TRP A 201 -11.46 -18.95 3.86
N TRP A 202 -11.34 -18.69 2.56
CA TRP A 202 -12.36 -18.12 1.69
C TRP A 202 -12.37 -18.88 0.34
N PRO A 203 -13.22 -19.91 0.18
CA PRO A 203 -13.24 -20.74 -1.03
C PRO A 203 -13.42 -19.96 -2.34
N ASP A 204 -14.23 -18.89 -2.32
CA ASP A 204 -14.50 -18.01 -3.47
C ASP A 204 -13.55 -16.79 -3.54
N SER A 205 -12.35 -16.91 -2.98
CA SER A 205 -11.42 -15.78 -2.86
C SER A 205 -11.06 -15.17 -4.22
N PHE A 206 -11.19 -15.90 -5.34
CA PHE A 206 -10.90 -15.37 -6.68
C PHE A 206 -12.03 -14.55 -7.32
N GLY A 207 -13.18 -14.36 -6.65
CA GLY A 207 -14.30 -13.57 -7.17
C GLY A 207 -13.94 -12.13 -7.55
N PHE A 208 -12.91 -11.54 -6.93
CA PHE A 208 -12.39 -10.20 -7.26
C PHE A 208 -11.93 -10.06 -8.73
N ILE A 209 -11.52 -11.16 -9.38
CA ILE A 209 -11.14 -11.15 -10.80
C ILE A 209 -12.34 -10.80 -11.69
N ILE A 210 -13.54 -11.25 -11.31
CA ILE A 210 -14.78 -10.92 -12.02
C ILE A 210 -15.11 -9.44 -11.78
N GLY A 211 -14.99 -8.95 -10.54
CA GLY A 211 -15.15 -7.53 -10.21
C GLY A 211 -14.23 -6.61 -11.03
N GLN A 212 -12.98 -7.04 -11.30
CA GLN A 212 -12.06 -6.33 -12.19
C GLN A 212 -12.58 -6.24 -13.64
N ARG A 213 -13.22 -7.29 -14.16
CA ARG A 213 -13.79 -7.30 -15.52
C ARG A 213 -15.03 -6.42 -15.65
N SER A 214 -15.83 -6.29 -14.59
CA SER A 214 -17.02 -5.44 -14.60
C SER A 214 -16.72 -3.94 -14.60
N ARG A 215 -15.46 -3.54 -14.37
CA ARG A 215 -15.06 -2.15 -14.57
C ARG A 215 -14.87 -1.85 -16.05
N GLY A 216 -15.74 -0.98 -16.57
CA GLY A 216 -15.50 -0.29 -17.82
C GLY A 216 -14.21 0.54 -17.77
N LEU A 217 -13.77 0.96 -18.96
CA LEU A 217 -12.63 1.86 -19.13
C LEU A 217 -12.85 3.15 -18.33
N GLN A 218 -11.97 3.43 -17.36
CA GLN A 218 -12.11 4.63 -16.53
C GLN A 218 -11.85 5.87 -17.38
N ILE A 219 -12.68 6.90 -17.17
CA ILE A 219 -12.57 8.17 -17.88
C ILE A 219 -11.20 8.82 -17.66
N GLU A 220 -10.57 8.63 -16.50
CA GLU A 220 -9.22 9.17 -16.25
C GLU A 220 -8.08 8.30 -16.83
N SER A 221 -8.39 7.15 -17.43
CA SER A 221 -7.37 6.27 -17.99
C SER A 221 -6.85 6.80 -19.33
N VAL A 222 -5.55 6.62 -19.59
CA VAL A 222 -4.96 6.96 -20.89
C VAL A 222 -5.64 6.20 -22.03
N GLY A 223 -6.15 4.99 -21.75
CA GLY A 223 -6.92 4.21 -22.72
C GLY A 223 -8.28 4.84 -23.07
N ALA A 224 -8.87 5.67 -22.21
CA ALA A 224 -10.13 6.37 -22.47
C ALA A 224 -9.97 7.61 -23.36
N LEU A 225 -8.76 8.18 -23.47
CA LEU A 225 -8.49 9.39 -24.26
C LEU A 225 -9.02 9.30 -25.70
N PRO A 226 -8.79 8.21 -26.48
CA PRO A 226 -9.34 8.10 -27.83
C PRO A 226 -10.87 8.19 -27.88
N TYR A 227 -11.57 7.58 -26.92
CA TYR A 227 -13.04 7.60 -26.84
C TYR A 227 -13.57 8.96 -26.39
N MET A 228 -12.86 9.62 -25.48
CA MET A 228 -13.17 10.98 -25.07
C MET A 228 -13.02 11.97 -26.23
N LEU A 229 -11.90 11.91 -26.94
CA LEU A 229 -11.65 12.76 -28.10
C LEU A 229 -12.68 12.51 -29.22
N TRP A 230 -13.07 11.26 -29.43
CA TRP A 230 -14.14 10.90 -30.38
C TRP A 230 -15.49 11.51 -30.02
N ASN A 231 -15.85 11.52 -28.73
CA ASN A 231 -17.12 12.08 -28.23
C ASN A 231 -17.11 13.62 -28.07
N VAL A 232 -15.96 14.27 -28.27
CA VAL A 232 -15.81 15.75 -28.26
C VAL A 232 -15.99 16.34 -29.68
N GLY A 233 -16.57 15.58 -30.62
CA GLY A 233 -16.89 16.06 -31.97
C GLY A 233 -17.68 17.38 -31.98
N PRO A 234 -17.55 18.20 -33.05
CA PRO A 234 -18.07 19.55 -33.06
C PRO A 234 -19.59 19.55 -32.84
N SER A 235 -20.01 20.29 -31.82
CA SER A 235 -21.42 20.62 -31.54
C SER A 235 -22.07 21.33 -32.72
#